data_AF-A0A2G9U0Q4-F1
#
_entry.id   AF-A0A2G9U0Q4-F1
#
_cell.length_a   1.000
_cell.length_b   1.000
_cell.length_c   1.000
_cell.angle_alpha   90.00
_cell.angle_beta   90.00
_cell.angle_gamma   90.00
#
_symmetry.space_group_name_H-M   'P 1'
#
loop_
_entity.id
_entity.type
_entity.pdbx_description
1 polymer ?
#
loop_
_entity_poly.entity_id
_entity_poly.type
_entity_poly.pdbx_seq_one_letter_code
_entity_poly.pdbx_strand_id
1 'polypeptide(L)' 'MLPLFILLISWHISSGDKCTEWTKGPQKTCYKLCLNPTPFHFAEHECKKYGGRLASIHDKSENDFVFDGNFPSSLSK' A
#
# COMPACT_ATOMS: atom_id res chain seq x y z
N MET A 1 -4.20 25.33 35.12
CA MET A 1 -4.53 26.20 33.97
C MET A 1 -3.52 25.93 32.88
N LEU A 2 -3.97 25.27 31.81
CA LEU A 2 -3.19 24.86 30.65
C LEU A 2 -2.74 26.11 29.86
N PRO A 3 -1.45 26.29 29.49
CA PRO A 3 -1.09 27.30 28.53
C PRO A 3 -1.52 26.84 27.14
N LEU A 4 -2.49 27.56 26.58
CA LEU A 4 -3.23 27.30 25.34
C LEU A 4 -2.43 27.60 24.05
N PHE A 5 -1.10 27.56 24.08
CA PHE A 5 -0.25 28.02 22.97
C PHE A 5 1.02 27.17 22.77
N ILE A 6 0.85 25.90 22.39
CA ILE A 6 1.85 25.22 21.54
C ILE A 6 1.16 24.87 20.21
N LEU A 7 0.92 25.92 19.43
CA LEU A 7 0.50 25.87 18.03
C LEU A 7 1.72 25.91 17.10
N LEU A 8 2.82 25.20 17.40
CA LEU A 8 4.04 25.21 16.57
C LEU A 8 4.82 23.90 16.60
N ILE A 9 4.12 22.78 16.57
CA ILE A 9 4.59 21.68 15.75
C ILE A 9 3.32 21.22 15.07
N SER A 10 3.18 21.55 13.78
CA SER A 10 2.35 20.74 12.89
C SER A 10 2.57 19.32 13.36
N TRP A 11 1.52 18.58 13.71
CA TRP A 11 1.68 17.15 13.69
C TRP A 11 2.26 16.88 12.33
N HIS A 12 3.55 16.53 12.33
CA HIS A 12 4.32 16.38 11.14
C HIS A 12 3.52 15.30 10.43
N ILE A 13 2.77 15.71 9.40
CA ILE A 13 2.14 14.77 8.49
C ILE A 13 3.33 13.89 8.13
N SER A 14 3.33 12.66 8.65
CA SER A 14 4.38 11.72 8.35
C SER A 14 4.08 11.24 6.95
N SER A 15 4.15 12.14 5.96
CA SER A 15 4.16 11.81 4.55
C SER A 15 5.55 11.27 4.27
N GLY A 16 5.72 10.04 4.70
CA GLY A 16 6.93 9.26 4.67
C GLY A 16 6.52 7.80 4.73
N ASP A 17 5.69 7.41 3.77
CA ASP A 17 5.19 6.06 3.52
C ASP A 17 6.38 5.11 3.46
N LYS A 18 6.75 4.54 4.60
CA LYS A 18 7.52 3.31 4.61
C LYS A 18 6.51 2.23 4.30
N CYS A 19 6.53 1.75 3.06
CA CYS A 19 5.91 0.47 2.72
C CYS A 19 6.65 -0.60 3.54
N THR A 20 6.26 -0.80 4.80
CA THR A 20 6.84 -1.85 5.65
C THR A 20 6.32 -3.18 5.12
N GLU A 21 7.22 -4.04 4.64
CA GLU A 21 6.92 -5.37 4.07
C GLU A 21 6.22 -5.36 2.69
N TRP A 22 5.91 -4.20 2.12
CA TRP A 22 5.25 -4.04 0.83
C TRP A 22 6.18 -3.37 -0.18
N THR A 23 5.99 -3.61 -1.48
CA THR A 23 6.80 -2.95 -2.50
C THR A 23 6.26 -1.56 -2.77
N LYS A 24 7.13 -0.56 -2.72
CA LYS A 24 6.78 0.81 -3.09
C LYS A 24 6.59 0.91 -4.60
N GLY A 25 5.44 1.42 -5.02
CA GLY A 25 5.13 1.68 -6.42
C GLY A 25 5.71 3.00 -6.94
N PRO A 26 5.48 3.33 -8.22
CA PRO A 26 5.92 4.57 -8.84
C PRO A 26 5.25 5.82 -8.25
N GLN A 27 4.04 5.68 -7.69
CA GLN A 27 3.30 6.74 -7.01
C GLN A 27 3.42 6.61 -5.48
N LYS A 28 2.59 7.35 -4.71
CA LYS A 28 2.47 7.20 -3.24
C LYS A 28 1.61 5.98 -2.86
N THR A 29 1.85 4.85 -3.51
CA THR A 29 1.11 3.59 -3.34
C THR A 29 2.08 2.46 -2.96
N CYS A 30 1.59 1.50 -2.18
CA CYS A 30 2.31 0.29 -1.82
C CYS A 30 1.56 -0.92 -2.40
N TYR A 31 2.30 -1.88 -2.95
CA TYR A 31 1.76 -3.09 -3.56
C TYR A 31 2.24 -4.34 -2.82
N LYS A 32 1.39 -5.36 -2.78
CA LYS A 32 1.67 -6.65 -2.18
C LYS A 32 1.19 -7.76 -3.13
N LEU A 33 2.09 -8.67 -3.47
CA LEU A 33 1.77 -9.81 -4.33
C LEU A 33 1.25 -10.98 -3.48
N CYS A 34 -0.04 -11.26 -3.61
CA CYS A 34 -0.69 -12.42 -2.99
C CYS A 34 -0.63 -13.62 -3.95
N LEU A 35 0.11 -14.67 -3.58
CA LEU A 35 0.27 -15.87 -4.42
C LEU A 35 -0.84 -16.92 -4.21
N ASN A 36 -1.77 -16.68 -3.28
CA ASN A 36 -2.86 -17.61 -3.01
C ASN A 36 -3.91 -17.57 -4.13
N PRO A 37 -4.16 -18.69 -4.83
CA PRO A 37 -5.18 -18.76 -5.86
C PRO A 37 -6.54 -18.37 -5.27
N THR A 38 -7.10 -17.27 -5.76
CA THR A 38 -8.36 -16.71 -5.26
C THR A 38 -9.24 -16.35 -6.46
N PRO A 39 -10.51 -16.76 -6.49
CA PRO A 39 -11.44 -16.30 -7.53
C PRO A 39 -11.51 -14.76 -7.54
N PHE A 40 -11.60 -14.15 -8.72
CA PHE A 40 -11.59 -12.69 -8.86
C PHE A 40 -12.61 -11.99 -7.93
N HIS A 41 -13.83 -12.53 -7.81
CA HIS A 41 -14.88 -11.97 -6.96
C HIS A 41 -14.57 -12.01 -5.45
N PHE A 42 -13.61 -12.84 -5.01
CA PHE A 42 -13.09 -12.86 -3.64
C PHE A 42 -11.76 -12.10 -3.47
N ALA A 43 -11.05 -11.77 -4.56
CA ALA A 43 -9.73 -11.15 -4.49
C ALA A 43 -9.72 -9.82 -3.72
N GLU A 44 -10.75 -8.99 -3.93
CA GLU A 44 -10.94 -7.74 -3.18
C GLU A 44 -11.10 -7.97 -1.67
N HIS A 45 -11.83 -9.02 -1.28
CA HIS A 45 -11.98 -9.38 0.12
C HIS A 45 -10.66 -9.85 0.73
N GLU A 46 -9.87 -10.63 -0.01
CA GLU A 46 -8.55 -11.07 0.44
C GLU A 46 -7.57 -9.90 0.62
N CYS A 47 -7.52 -8.95 -0.33
CA CYS A 47 -6.67 -7.76 -0.20
C CYS A 47 -7.06 -6.90 1.01
N LYS A 48 -8.35 -6.83 1.35
CA LYS A 48 -8.85 -6.11 2.53
C LYS A 48 -8.35 -6.71 3.86
N LYS A 49 -8.09 -8.02 3.93
CA LYS A 49 -7.52 -8.66 5.14
C LYS A 49 -6.13 -8.10 5.49
N TYR A 50 -5.40 -7.58 4.50
CA TYR A 50 -4.10 -6.95 4.67
C TYR A 50 -4.19 -5.43 4.87
N GLY A 51 -5.39 -4.85 4.96
CA GLY A 51 -5.59 -3.40 5.03
C GLY A 51 -5.44 -2.68 3.68
N GLY A 52 -5.41 -3.43 2.56
CA GLY A 52 -5.31 -2.91 1.21
C GLY A 52 -6.60 -3.05 0.39
N ARG A 53 -6.48 -2.81 -0.92
CA ARG A 53 -7.53 -2.99 -1.94
C ARG A 53 -6.93 -3.79 -3.10
N LEU A 54 -7.77 -4.44 -3.89
CA LEU A 54 -7.31 -5.03 -5.15
C LEU A 54 -6.68 -3.93 -6.02
N ALA A 55 -5.52 -4.22 -6.62
CA ALA A 55 -4.79 -3.24 -7.41
C ALA A 55 -5.68 -2.69 -8.54
N SER A 56 -5.78 -1.37 -8.61
CA SER A 56 -6.42 -0.64 -9.70
C SER A 56 -5.33 0.10 -10.45
N ILE A 57 -5.23 -0.14 -11.75
CA ILE A 57 -4.20 0.45 -12.61
C ILE A 57 -4.78 1.70 -13.25
N HIS A 58 -4.23 2.86 -12.92
CA HIS A 58 -4.72 4.16 -13.37
C HIS A 58 -3.88 4.79 -14.48
N ASP A 59 -2.62 4.36 -14.62
CA ASP A 59 -1.73 4.88 -15.65
C ASP A 59 -0.73 3.82 -16.16
N LYS A 60 0.07 4.22 -17.16
CA LYS A 60 1.10 3.37 -17.76
C LYS A 60 2.21 3.00 -16.76
N SER A 61 2.60 3.93 -15.89
CA SER A 61 3.68 3.72 -14.92
C SER A 61 3.33 2.62 -13.92
N GLU A 62 2.09 2.61 -13.42
CA GLU A 62 1.56 1.55 -12.56
C GLU A 62 1.48 0.22 -13.30
N ASN A 63 1.03 0.22 -14.57
CA ASN A 63 0.95 -0.99 -15.38
C ASN A 63 2.34 -1.60 -15.60
N ASP A 64 3.32 -0.79 -16.02
CA ASP A 64 4.70 -1.21 -16.25
C ASP A 64 5.30 -1.80 -14.95
N PHE A 65 5.10 -1.11 -13.82
CA PHE A 65 5.57 -1.57 -12.50
C PHE A 65 4.97 -2.92 -12.08
N VAL A 66 3.67 -3.13 -12.28
CA VAL A 66 3.01 -4.41 -11.97
C VAL A 66 3.50 -5.52 -12.90
N PHE A 67 3.74 -5.20 -14.17
CA PHE A 67 4.22 -6.16 -15.17
C PHE A 67 5.67 -6.61 -14.93
N ASP A 68 6.55 -5.69 -14.50
CA ASP A 68 7.96 -6.00 -14.21
C ASP A 68 8.12 -6.99 -13.05
N GLY A 69 7.09 -7.14 -12.19
CA GLY A 69 6.94 -8.31 -11.31
C GLY A 69 7.95 -8.43 -10.17
N ASN A 70 8.71 -7.38 -9.84
CA ASN A 70 9.69 -7.37 -8.75
C ASN A 70 9.03 -7.22 -7.37
N PHE A 71 8.17 -8.18 -7.03
CA PHE A 71 7.49 -8.25 -5.73
C PHE A 71 8.14 -9.35 -4.86
N PRO A 72 8.48 -9.06 -3.58
CA PRO A 72 8.82 -10.12 -2.66
C PRO A 72 7.57 -10.99 -2.48
N SER A 73 7.74 -12.31 -2.61
CA SER A 73 6.66 -13.26 -2.40
C SER A 73 6.16 -13.14 -0.96
N SER A 74 4.99 -12.54 -0.76
CA SER A 74 4.32 -12.64 0.53
C SER A 74 3.61 -13.98 0.61
N LEU A 75 4.35 -15.00 1.05
CA LEU A 75 3.76 -16.26 1.49
C LEU A 75 2.79 -15.91 2.62
N SER A 76 1.49 -16.15 2.42
CA SER A 76 0.56 -16.11 3.55
C SER A 76 0.99 -17.19 4.53
N LYS A 77 1.33 -16.77 5.75
CA LYS A 77 1.47 -17.70 6.87
C LYS A 77 0.10 -18.19 7.32
#